data_AF-A0A7V9BKC0-F1
#
_entry.id   AF-A0A7V9BKC0-F1
#
_cell.length_a   1.000
_cell.length_b   1.000
_cell.length_c   1.000
_cell.angle_alpha   90.00
_cell.angle_beta   90.00
_cell.angle_gamma   90.00
#
_symmetry.space_group_name_H-M   'P 1'
#
loop_
_entity.id
_entity.type
_entity.pdbx_description
1 polymer ?
#
loop_
_entity_poly.entity_id
_entity_poly.type
_entity_poly.pdbx_seq_one_letter_code
_entity_poly.pdbx_strand_id
1 'polypeptide(L)'
;MALQPGADVIGAGGLMFFGLGVILRVSGRSRLRRIVLLACLLVTATAGAQTSRLATTAETLIGSAVFFHGRTVVLKQKLLSDGDVARLADAPRPVYVFWAEATSRDEGEVRGEFWDLGRIEARDGRFAGYDFARLLERVNRGQWPGRNQIFVLLKASLLPATTPRGPSVRAIALAPDDYVDREVKVIGRFKGSNLYGDLPLALGKTKWDFVLQSAEGALWVTGVRPRGKGFDLDPSKRVDTGRWVEVTGLVRRQGVTTYIDASAIGLANAPAETAVEVVVPEQPRQPPPEVIFSAPVQDDRDVERGTPVRIQFSRDVDPRTVKDRVLVSYVPPAGGGAAPAGVLKFAVTYNDAAHAVEIKFAEPLERYQQVKVDLLEGITALDGQPLKPWSLTFTTGR
;
A
#
# COMPACT_ATOMS: atom_id res chain seq x y z
N MET A 1 -78.90 9.83 -15.72
CA MET A 1 -77.62 9.33 -16.29
C MET A 1 -76.66 9.19 -15.11
N ALA A 2 -76.94 8.22 -14.23
CA ALA A 2 -76.42 6.84 -14.23
C ALA A 2 -74.93 6.80 -13.86
N LEU A 3 -74.44 6.07 -12.85
CA LEU A 3 -75.02 5.24 -11.78
C LEU A 3 -73.89 5.12 -10.72
N GLN A 4 -74.24 5.23 -9.45
CA GLN A 4 -73.49 4.84 -8.24
C GLN A 4 -74.07 3.47 -7.77
N PRO A 5 -73.71 2.86 -6.62
CA PRO A 5 -72.46 2.22 -6.17
C PRO A 5 -72.71 0.78 -5.61
N GLY A 6 -71.74 0.18 -4.90
CA GLY A 6 -71.91 -0.98 -3.99
C GLY A 6 -71.53 -2.34 -4.60
N ALA A 7 -71.16 -3.40 -3.87
CA ALA A 7 -70.99 -3.67 -2.44
C ALA A 7 -70.23 -5.02 -2.30
N ASP A 8 -69.82 -5.33 -1.07
CA ASP A 8 -69.20 -6.58 -0.58
C ASP A 8 -69.75 -7.90 -1.15
N VAL A 9 -68.87 -8.91 -1.30
CA VAL A 9 -69.21 -10.32 -1.04
C VAL A 9 -68.03 -11.08 -0.42
N ILE A 10 -68.40 -11.79 0.65
CA ILE A 10 -67.69 -12.74 1.51
C ILE A 10 -67.31 -14.03 0.78
N GLY A 11 -66.17 -14.63 1.11
CA GLY A 11 -65.81 -15.99 0.69
C GLY A 11 -64.97 -16.72 1.73
N ALA A 12 -65.64 -17.48 2.59
CA ALA A 12 -65.06 -18.38 3.58
C ALA A 12 -64.71 -19.76 2.98
N GLY A 13 -63.69 -20.41 3.55
CA GLY A 13 -63.37 -21.84 3.39
C GLY A 13 -61.93 -22.06 3.88
N GLY A 14 -61.61 -22.82 4.92
CA GLY A 14 -62.26 -23.99 5.51
C GLY A 14 -61.44 -25.25 5.17
N LEU A 15 -61.21 -26.11 6.17
CA LEU A 15 -60.40 -27.36 6.23
C LEU A 15 -58.92 -27.18 6.66
N MET A 16 -58.49 -27.48 7.90
CA MET A 16 -58.46 -28.75 8.66
C MET A 16 -57.95 -29.96 7.86
N PHE A 17 -56.85 -30.59 8.31
CA PHE A 17 -56.79 -31.97 8.86
C PHE A 17 -55.33 -32.37 9.22
N PHE A 18 -55.15 -32.88 10.46
CA PHE A 18 -54.25 -33.94 10.97
C PHE A 18 -52.81 -34.04 10.42
N GLY A 19 -51.74 -34.08 11.24
CA GLY A 19 -51.55 -34.91 12.42
C GLY A 19 -50.77 -36.18 12.05
N LEU A 20 -49.46 -36.22 12.31
CA LEU A 20 -48.72 -37.44 12.65
C LEU A 20 -47.34 -37.08 13.21
N GLY A 21 -47.09 -37.41 14.47
CA GLY A 21 -45.74 -37.51 15.01
C GLY A 21 -45.23 -38.94 14.84
N VAL A 22 -43.91 -39.11 14.69
CA VAL A 22 -43.20 -40.31 15.15
C VAL A 22 -41.78 -39.91 15.58
N ILE A 23 -41.46 -40.32 16.80
CA ILE A 23 -40.17 -40.32 17.48
C ILE A 23 -39.25 -41.36 16.81
N LEU A 24 -37.98 -41.03 16.56
CA LEU A 24 -36.95 -42.05 16.35
C LEU A 24 -35.64 -41.68 17.08
N ARG A 25 -35.48 -42.29 18.25
CA ARG A 25 -34.18 -42.63 18.84
C ARG A 25 -33.52 -43.66 17.93
N VAL A 26 -32.26 -43.44 17.54
CA VAL A 26 -31.40 -44.53 17.07
C VAL A 26 -30.04 -44.44 17.74
N SER A 27 -29.76 -45.53 18.47
CA SER A 27 -28.47 -45.88 19.04
C SER A 27 -27.66 -46.68 18.00
N GLY A 28 -26.33 -46.57 18.05
CA GLY A 28 -25.44 -47.71 17.83
C GLY A 28 -24.94 -47.98 16.41
N ARG A 29 -23.62 -47.76 16.26
CA ARG A 29 -22.63 -48.52 15.47
C ARG A 29 -23.03 -49.01 14.06
N SER A 30 -22.42 -48.41 13.04
CA SER A 30 -21.65 -49.17 12.04
C SER A 30 -20.77 -48.25 11.19
N ARG A 31 -19.60 -48.78 10.82
CA ARG A 31 -18.55 -48.16 10.02
C ARG A 31 -19.00 -48.08 8.55
N LEU A 32 -18.91 -46.90 7.93
CA LEU A 32 -18.20 -46.66 6.65
C LEU A 32 -18.50 -45.25 6.10
N ARG A 33 -17.44 -44.59 5.62
CA ARG A 33 -17.41 -43.54 4.59
C ARG A 33 -18.05 -42.17 4.93
N ARG A 34 -17.18 -41.22 5.29
CA ARG A 34 -16.94 -39.93 4.59
C ARG A 34 -16.02 -39.07 5.45
N ILE A 35 -14.71 -39.10 5.16
CA ILE A 35 -13.77 -38.10 5.66
C ILE A 35 -13.79 -36.97 4.62
N VAL A 36 -14.54 -35.91 4.93
CA VAL A 36 -14.32 -34.56 4.41
C VAL A 36 -14.11 -33.70 5.64
N LEU A 37 -12.86 -33.41 5.96
CA LEU A 37 -12.49 -32.56 7.09
C LEU A 37 -11.58 -31.44 6.58
N LEU A 38 -12.25 -30.36 6.18
CA LEU A 38 -12.00 -29.00 6.63
C LEU A 38 -10.52 -28.57 6.70
N ALA A 39 -9.93 -28.25 5.54
CA ALA A 39 -8.79 -27.35 5.46
C ALA A 39 -9.31 -25.89 5.48
N CYS A 40 -9.64 -25.37 6.67
CA CYS A 40 -9.77 -23.94 6.86
C CYS A 40 -8.37 -23.32 6.76
N LEU A 41 -8.03 -22.83 5.57
CA LEU A 41 -6.92 -21.90 5.36
C LEU A 41 -7.13 -20.67 6.23
N LEU A 42 -6.41 -20.63 7.34
CA LEU A 42 -6.08 -19.42 8.08
C LEU A 42 -5.27 -18.51 7.15
N VAL A 43 -5.96 -17.68 6.38
CA VAL A 43 -5.38 -16.43 5.86
C VAL A 43 -5.23 -15.53 7.07
N THR A 44 -4.08 -15.63 7.74
CA THR A 44 -3.61 -14.57 8.61
C THR A 44 -3.28 -13.39 7.71
N ALA A 45 -4.28 -12.56 7.43
CA ALA A 45 -4.02 -11.22 7.00
C ALA A 45 -3.18 -10.59 8.11
N THR A 46 -1.88 -10.45 7.89
CA THR A 46 -1.08 -9.48 8.61
C THR A 46 -1.66 -8.12 8.24
N ALA A 47 -2.72 -7.72 8.92
CA ALA A 47 -3.03 -6.33 9.13
C ALA A 47 -1.85 -5.78 9.94
N GLY A 48 -0.75 -5.49 9.24
CA GLY A 48 0.21 -4.54 9.75
C GLY A 48 -0.60 -3.34 10.18
N ALA A 49 -0.41 -2.90 11.42
CA ALA A 49 -1.01 -1.66 11.89
C ALA A 49 -0.64 -0.59 10.86
N GLN A 50 -1.56 -0.29 9.96
CA GLN A 50 -1.40 0.83 9.05
C GLN A 50 -1.39 2.02 9.99
N THR A 51 -0.21 2.60 10.19
CA THR A 51 -0.07 3.93 10.79
C THR A 51 -0.96 4.84 9.97
N SER A 52 -2.17 5.09 10.48
CA SER A 52 -3.19 5.82 9.75
C SER A 52 -2.69 7.25 9.58
N ARG A 53 -2.50 7.66 8.33
CA ARG A 53 -2.08 9.02 7.99
C ARG A 53 -3.10 10.03 8.52
N LEU A 54 -2.62 11.10 9.14
CA LEU A 54 -3.47 12.14 9.71
C LEU A 54 -3.37 13.43 8.88
N ALA A 55 -4.48 13.82 8.27
CA ALA A 55 -4.65 15.11 7.63
C ALA A 55 -4.74 16.20 8.70
N THR A 56 -3.90 17.23 8.59
CA THR A 56 -3.86 18.34 9.55
C THR A 56 -3.28 19.61 8.91
N THR A 57 -3.11 20.67 9.69
CA THR A 57 -2.45 21.91 9.30
C THR A 57 -1.08 22.03 9.94
N ALA A 58 -0.18 22.84 9.36
CA ALA A 58 1.12 23.12 9.97
C ALA A 58 0.99 23.74 11.38
N GLU A 59 -0.04 24.55 11.61
CA GLU A 59 -0.30 25.16 12.91
C GLU A 59 -0.69 24.12 13.97
N THR A 60 -1.65 23.23 13.67
CA THR A 60 -2.05 22.16 14.60
C THR A 60 -0.91 21.17 14.83
N LEU A 61 -0.13 20.88 13.79
CA LEU A 61 1.04 20.03 13.84
C LEU A 61 2.07 20.54 14.87
N ILE A 62 2.42 21.82 14.80
CA ILE A 62 3.37 22.45 15.74
C ILE A 62 2.76 22.65 17.12
N GLY A 63 1.50 23.13 17.18
CA GLY A 63 0.79 23.36 18.43
C GLY A 63 0.58 22.09 19.25
N SER A 64 0.59 20.93 18.59
CA SER A 64 0.43 19.61 19.22
C SER A 64 1.58 18.66 18.90
N ALA A 65 2.82 19.18 18.82
CA ALA A 65 3.97 18.40 18.35
C ALA A 65 4.21 17.07 19.09
N VAL A 66 3.88 16.99 20.39
CA VAL A 66 3.97 15.73 21.17
C VAL A 66 3.08 14.64 20.60
N PHE A 67 1.86 15.00 20.20
CA PHE A 67 0.88 14.06 19.68
C PHE A 67 1.30 13.54 18.30
N PHE A 68 1.83 14.42 17.45
CA PHE A 68 2.23 14.08 16.08
C PHE A 68 3.64 13.49 15.97
N HIS A 69 4.43 13.49 17.04
CA HIS A 69 5.79 12.97 17.04
C HIS A 69 5.83 11.49 16.62
N GLY A 70 6.53 11.19 15.53
CA GLY A 70 6.61 9.85 14.92
C GLY A 70 5.34 9.41 14.18
N ARG A 71 4.38 10.32 13.92
CA ARG A 71 3.16 10.00 13.17
C ARG A 71 3.31 10.42 11.71
N THR A 72 2.70 9.63 10.82
CA THR A 72 2.56 10.02 9.41
C THR A 72 1.45 11.04 9.27
N VAL A 73 1.76 12.18 8.65
CA VAL A 73 0.84 13.30 8.47
C VAL A 73 0.71 13.67 7.00
N VAL A 74 -0.39 14.35 6.68
CA VAL A 74 -0.64 14.97 5.37
C VAL A 74 -1.02 16.42 5.59
N LEU A 75 -0.36 17.31 4.86
CA LEU A 75 -0.56 18.75 4.91
C LEU A 75 -0.78 19.26 3.49
N LYS A 76 -1.73 20.18 3.29
CA LYS A 76 -1.78 20.99 2.06
C LYS A 76 -0.90 22.20 2.29
N GLN A 77 0.21 22.32 1.56
CA GLN A 77 1.21 23.33 1.91
C GLN A 77 2.02 23.83 0.71
N LYS A 78 2.32 25.12 0.74
CA LYS A 78 3.37 25.74 -0.07
C LYS A 78 4.73 25.55 0.60
N LEU A 79 5.75 25.28 -0.19
CA LEU A 79 7.12 25.05 0.20
C LEU A 79 7.96 26.26 -0.14
N LEU A 80 8.91 26.55 0.74
CA LEU A 80 9.95 27.54 0.52
C LEU A 80 11.28 26.81 0.42
N SER A 81 12.06 27.17 -0.59
CA SER A 81 13.47 26.81 -0.65
C SER A 81 14.26 27.74 0.25
N ASP A 82 14.96 27.18 1.22
CA ASP A 82 15.91 27.86 2.08
C ASP A 82 17.31 27.33 1.73
N GLY A 83 17.83 27.86 0.61
CA GLY A 83 18.97 27.30 -0.13
C GLY A 83 18.67 25.89 -0.65
N ASP A 84 19.36 24.90 -0.10
CA ASP A 84 19.27 23.48 -0.48
C ASP A 84 18.30 22.67 0.39
N VAL A 85 17.73 23.28 1.45
CA VAL A 85 16.71 22.63 2.28
C VAL A 85 15.33 23.21 1.95
N ALA A 86 14.32 22.35 1.91
CA ALA A 86 12.93 22.78 1.77
C ALA A 86 12.29 22.94 3.15
N ARG A 87 11.41 23.92 3.31
CA ARG A 87 10.59 24.10 4.51
C ARG A 87 9.16 24.48 4.17
N LEU A 88 8.24 24.22 5.10
CA LEU A 88 6.85 24.67 4.97
C LEU A 88 6.79 26.22 5.06
N ALA A 89 6.01 26.86 4.17
CA ALA A 89 5.93 28.32 4.06
C ALA A 89 5.32 29.00 5.29
N ASP A 90 4.08 28.63 5.61
CA ASP A 90 3.22 29.29 6.60
C ASP A 90 3.18 28.59 7.95
N ALA A 91 4.21 27.80 8.27
CA ALA A 91 4.29 27.13 9.55
C ALA A 91 4.70 28.15 10.65
N PRO A 92 4.03 28.18 11.82
CA PRO A 92 4.39 29.09 12.93
C PRO A 92 5.84 28.95 13.44
N ARG A 93 6.48 27.81 13.15
CA ARG A 93 7.88 27.51 13.42
C ARG A 93 8.44 26.74 12.22
N PRO A 94 9.76 26.78 11.97
CA PRO A 94 10.35 26.07 10.85
C PRO A 94 10.09 24.55 10.92
N VAL A 95 9.46 24.03 9.86
CA VAL A 95 9.33 22.58 9.62
C VAL A 95 10.07 22.27 8.32
N TYR A 96 11.21 21.59 8.44
CA TYR A 96 12.06 21.24 7.31
C TYR A 96 11.65 19.91 6.71
N VAL A 97 11.83 19.76 5.40
CA VAL A 97 11.33 18.59 4.66
C VAL A 97 12.50 17.79 4.10
N PHE A 98 12.59 16.53 4.50
CA PHE A 98 13.54 15.55 3.98
C PHE A 98 12.81 14.61 3.02
N TRP A 99 12.99 14.87 1.74
CA TRP A 99 12.35 14.15 0.65
C TRP A 99 12.82 12.69 0.56
N ALA A 100 11.88 11.78 0.32
CA ALA A 100 12.19 10.42 -0.13
C ALA A 100 12.62 10.42 -1.60
N GLU A 101 11.98 11.28 -2.41
CA GLU A 101 12.25 11.45 -3.83
C GLU A 101 12.32 12.95 -4.16
N ALA A 102 13.28 13.35 -4.99
CA ALA A 102 13.43 14.75 -5.37
C ALA A 102 12.17 15.27 -6.07
N THR A 103 11.76 16.49 -5.74
CA THR A 103 10.59 17.14 -6.33
C THR A 103 10.94 18.54 -6.82
N SER A 104 10.40 18.92 -7.97
CA SER A 104 10.50 20.27 -8.53
C SER A 104 9.28 21.15 -8.22
N ARG A 105 8.25 20.58 -7.56
CA ARG A 105 7.03 21.31 -7.19
C ARG A 105 7.24 22.04 -5.87
N ASP A 106 6.64 23.23 -5.77
CA ASP A 106 6.69 24.10 -4.60
C ASP A 106 5.34 24.19 -3.87
N GLU A 107 4.30 23.50 -4.33
CA GLU A 107 3.00 23.42 -3.66
C GLU A 107 2.34 22.06 -3.89
N GLY A 108 1.64 21.57 -2.87
CA GLY A 108 0.83 20.35 -2.98
C GLY A 108 0.44 19.74 -1.63
N GLU A 109 0.09 18.46 -1.67
CA GLU A 109 -0.04 17.64 -0.47
C GLU A 109 1.32 17.06 -0.08
N VAL A 110 1.91 17.61 0.98
CA VAL A 110 3.13 17.07 1.60
C VAL A 110 2.73 15.94 2.54
N ARG A 111 3.29 14.75 2.32
CA ARG A 111 3.09 13.57 3.16
C ARG A 111 4.41 13.17 3.76
N GLY A 112 4.46 12.83 5.04
CA GLY A 112 5.70 12.41 5.68
C GLY A 112 5.52 12.07 7.14
N GLU A 113 6.59 11.63 7.78
CA GLU A 113 6.62 11.37 9.22
C GLU A 113 7.09 12.62 9.97
N PHE A 114 6.28 13.11 10.91
CA PHE A 114 6.59 14.33 11.64
C PHE A 114 7.42 14.06 12.88
N TRP A 115 8.48 14.84 13.07
CA TRP A 115 9.37 14.75 14.21
C TRP A 115 9.72 16.12 14.78
N ASP A 116 9.84 16.17 16.10
CA ASP A 116 10.46 17.26 16.86
C ASP A 116 11.90 16.84 17.14
N LEU A 117 12.86 17.50 16.49
CA LEU A 117 14.24 17.05 16.49
C LEU A 117 14.86 17.10 17.89
N GLY A 118 14.41 18.03 18.75
CA GLY A 118 14.88 18.14 20.13
C GLY A 118 14.37 17.04 21.07
N ARG A 119 13.50 16.14 20.59
CA ARG A 119 13.07 14.93 21.33
C ARG A 119 13.77 13.66 20.89
N ILE A 120 14.54 13.75 19.82
CA ILE A 120 15.36 12.66 19.31
C ILE A 120 16.76 12.80 19.93
N GLU A 121 17.39 11.67 20.23
CA GLU A 121 18.81 11.67 20.61
C GLU A 121 19.68 11.88 19.37
N ALA A 122 20.70 12.73 19.47
CA ALA A 122 21.56 13.08 18.33
C ALA A 122 22.21 11.88 17.61
N ARG A 123 22.35 10.75 18.31
CA ARG A 123 22.96 9.50 17.80
C ARG A 123 21.94 8.37 17.60
N ASP A 124 20.66 8.70 17.52
CA ASP A 124 19.62 7.70 17.31
C ASP A 124 19.77 7.06 15.92
N GLY A 125 20.10 5.76 15.92
CA GLY A 125 20.39 4.99 14.70
C GLY A 125 19.23 4.90 13.71
N ARG A 126 17.98 5.15 14.15
CA ARG A 126 16.80 5.19 13.26
C ARG A 126 16.92 6.28 12.20
N PHE A 127 17.73 7.30 12.45
CA PHE A 127 17.90 8.45 11.56
C PHE A 127 19.26 8.51 10.87
N ALA A 128 20.05 7.43 10.90
CA ALA A 128 21.38 7.38 10.28
C ALA A 128 21.39 7.70 8.77
N GLY A 129 20.25 7.56 8.09
CA GLY A 129 20.07 7.90 6.68
C GLY A 129 19.76 9.37 6.38
N TYR A 130 19.65 10.23 7.40
CA TYR A 130 19.35 11.66 7.24
C TYR A 130 20.55 12.52 7.62
N ASP A 131 20.94 13.44 6.73
CA ASP A 131 21.98 14.42 7.00
C ASP A 131 21.41 15.62 7.80
N PHE A 132 21.21 15.40 9.10
CA PHE A 132 20.83 16.50 10.01
C PHE A 132 21.98 17.48 10.26
N ALA A 133 23.23 17.07 10.11
CA ALA A 133 24.38 17.94 10.35
C ALA A 133 24.31 19.17 9.43
N ARG A 134 24.06 18.96 8.14
CA ARG A 134 23.90 20.04 7.17
C ARG A 134 22.75 21.00 7.50
N LEU A 135 21.61 20.47 7.95
CA LEU A 135 20.49 21.29 8.41
C LEU A 135 20.91 22.12 9.63
N LEU A 136 21.49 21.48 10.65
CA LEU A 136 21.84 22.10 11.92
C LEU A 136 22.93 23.16 11.76
N GLU A 137 23.94 22.94 10.92
CA GLU A 137 24.95 23.97 10.61
C GLU A 137 24.29 25.27 10.14
N ARG A 138 23.30 25.15 9.26
CA ARG A 138 22.57 26.29 8.71
C ARG A 138 21.66 26.96 9.73
N VAL A 139 20.84 26.18 10.44
CA VAL A 139 19.68 26.72 11.16
C VAL A 139 19.92 26.81 12.66
N ASN A 140 20.96 26.15 13.18
CA ASN A 140 21.27 26.09 14.60
C ASN A 140 22.78 26.02 14.92
N ARG A 141 23.64 26.53 14.03
CA ARG A 141 25.11 26.60 14.23
C ARG A 141 25.74 25.24 14.60
N GLY A 142 25.24 24.17 13.99
CA GLY A 142 25.70 22.79 14.21
C GLY A 142 25.25 22.18 15.54
N GLN A 143 24.52 22.92 16.37
CA GLN A 143 24.07 22.43 17.68
C GLN A 143 22.79 21.63 17.56
N TRP A 144 22.67 20.56 18.36
CA TRP A 144 21.42 19.84 18.48
C TRP A 144 20.35 20.73 19.16
N PRO A 145 19.13 20.82 18.62
CA PRO A 145 18.12 21.72 19.14
C PRO A 145 17.52 21.22 20.46
N GLY A 146 16.99 22.17 21.24
CA GLY A 146 16.07 21.87 22.33
C GLY A 146 14.69 21.44 21.80
N ARG A 147 13.85 20.90 22.69
CA ARG A 147 12.48 20.49 22.37
C ARG A 147 11.67 21.65 21.80
N ASN A 148 10.80 21.35 20.84
CA ASN A 148 9.91 22.29 20.16
C ASN A 148 10.61 23.47 19.43
N GLN A 149 11.89 23.33 19.06
CA GLN A 149 12.63 24.38 18.32
C GLN A 149 12.71 24.12 16.82
N ILE A 150 13.08 22.89 16.43
CA ILE A 150 13.22 22.49 15.02
C ILE A 150 12.38 21.24 14.78
N PHE A 151 11.58 21.29 13.74
CA PHE A 151 10.74 20.18 13.31
C PHE A 151 11.15 19.71 11.93
N VAL A 152 10.94 18.42 11.68
CA VAL A 152 11.25 17.80 10.39
C VAL A 152 10.11 16.90 9.94
N LEU A 153 9.88 16.88 8.62
CA LEU A 153 9.10 15.86 7.93
C LEU A 153 10.06 14.93 7.21
N LEU A 154 10.09 13.68 7.64
CA LEU A 154 10.95 12.65 7.07
C LEU A 154 10.19 11.79 6.08
N LYS A 155 10.94 11.15 5.17
CA LYS A 155 10.39 10.30 4.09
C LYS A 155 9.31 11.04 3.31
N ALA A 156 9.53 12.34 3.10
CA ALA A 156 8.49 13.19 2.58
C ALA A 156 8.25 12.92 1.10
N SER A 157 6.99 12.96 0.69
CA SER A 157 6.58 12.97 -0.71
C SER A 157 5.65 14.15 -0.95
N LEU A 158 5.65 14.65 -2.19
CA LEU A 158 4.81 15.75 -2.61
C LEU A 158 3.90 15.30 -3.74
N LEU A 159 2.60 15.36 -3.50
CA LEU A 159 1.59 15.05 -4.50
C LEU A 159 0.86 16.32 -4.93
N PRO A 160 0.32 16.37 -6.16
CA PRO A 160 -0.58 17.44 -6.56
C PRO A 160 -1.72 17.58 -5.54
N ALA A 161 -2.00 18.81 -5.11
CA ALA A 161 -3.15 19.06 -4.26
C ALA A 161 -4.42 18.68 -5.02
N THR A 162 -5.23 17.79 -4.43
CA THR A 162 -6.54 17.44 -5.01
C THR A 162 -7.57 18.44 -4.51
N THR A 163 -8.22 19.16 -5.43
CA THR A 163 -9.31 20.06 -5.07
C THR A 163 -10.52 19.23 -4.62
N PRO A 164 -11.01 19.40 -3.38
CA PRO A 164 -12.20 18.69 -2.92
C PRO A 164 -13.42 19.06 -3.76
N ARG A 165 -14.24 18.08 -4.14
CA ARG A 165 -15.53 18.31 -4.83
C ARG A 165 -16.59 18.95 -3.93
N GLY A 166 -16.37 18.95 -2.62
CA GLY A 166 -17.26 19.50 -1.60
C GLY A 166 -16.65 19.39 -0.19
N PRO A 167 -17.35 19.88 0.85
CA PRO A 167 -16.89 19.74 2.23
C PRO A 167 -16.81 18.26 2.62
N SER A 168 -15.70 17.87 3.23
CA SER A 168 -15.48 16.55 3.80
C SER A 168 -14.64 16.67 5.06
N VAL A 169 -14.66 15.66 5.93
CA VAL A 169 -13.84 15.66 7.15
C VAL A 169 -12.36 15.90 6.84
N ARG A 170 -11.83 15.24 5.80
CA ARG A 170 -10.44 15.43 5.34
C ARG A 170 -10.19 16.84 4.80
N ALA A 171 -11.07 17.36 3.95
CA ALA A 171 -10.88 18.69 3.37
C ALA A 171 -10.85 19.79 4.44
N ILE A 172 -11.76 19.73 5.41
CA ILE A 172 -11.81 20.67 6.53
C ILE A 172 -10.57 20.50 7.43
N ALA A 173 -10.09 19.28 7.66
CA ALA A 173 -8.88 19.04 8.45
C ALA A 173 -7.59 19.58 7.78
N LEU A 174 -7.52 19.55 6.45
CA LEU A 174 -6.39 20.07 5.67
C LEU A 174 -6.39 21.60 5.53
N ALA A 175 -7.56 22.20 5.39
CA ALA A 175 -7.71 23.63 5.10
C ALA A 175 -8.90 24.22 5.89
N PRO A 176 -8.83 24.27 7.23
CA PRO A 176 -9.95 24.67 8.07
C PRO A 176 -10.44 26.08 7.76
N ASP A 177 -9.54 27.00 7.42
CA ASP A 177 -9.86 28.40 7.15
C ASP A 177 -10.75 28.60 5.93
N ASP A 178 -10.76 27.65 4.98
CA ASP A 178 -11.68 27.64 3.84
C ASP A 178 -13.15 27.35 4.26
N TYR A 179 -13.34 26.86 5.50
CA TYR A 179 -14.63 26.37 6.01
C TYR A 179 -15.12 27.06 7.27
N VAL A 180 -14.27 27.76 8.04
CA VAL A 180 -14.68 28.46 9.27
C VAL A 180 -15.90 29.36 8.99
N ASP A 181 -16.87 29.31 9.89
CA ASP A 181 -18.16 30.01 9.84
C ASP A 181 -19.08 29.63 8.66
N ARG A 182 -18.73 28.57 7.91
CA ARG A 182 -19.59 28.00 6.87
C ARG A 182 -20.35 26.80 7.41
N GLU A 183 -21.60 26.68 6.98
CA GLU A 183 -22.36 25.46 7.18
C GLU A 183 -21.84 24.36 6.25
N VAL A 184 -21.57 23.20 6.83
CA VAL A 184 -21.10 22.02 6.12
C VAL A 184 -22.00 20.84 6.44
N LYS A 185 -22.05 19.93 5.47
CA LYS A 185 -22.71 18.64 5.59
C LYS A 185 -21.69 17.57 5.24
N VAL A 186 -21.26 16.79 6.24
CA VAL A 186 -20.15 15.84 6.09
C VAL A 186 -20.53 14.45 6.60
N ILE A 187 -19.93 13.43 5.99
CA ILE A 187 -20.10 12.04 6.39
C ILE A 187 -18.79 11.50 6.95
N GLY A 188 -18.87 10.80 8.08
CA GLY A 188 -17.73 10.11 8.67
C GLY A 188 -18.13 9.01 9.64
N ARG A 189 -17.13 8.25 10.07
CA ARG A 189 -17.25 7.22 11.10
C ARG A 189 -17.25 7.88 12.47
N PHE A 190 -18.22 7.52 13.29
CA PHE A 190 -18.28 7.88 14.70
C PHE A 190 -17.15 7.17 15.46
N LYS A 191 -16.31 7.93 16.17
CA LYS A 191 -15.12 7.42 16.90
C LYS A 191 -15.21 7.67 18.41
N GLY A 192 -16.41 7.99 18.89
CA GLY A 192 -16.68 8.29 20.29
C GLY A 192 -15.97 9.56 20.76
N SER A 193 -15.70 9.68 22.07
CA SER A 193 -15.02 10.80 22.70
C SER A 193 -13.51 10.77 22.47
N ASN A 194 -13.08 10.59 21.21
CA ASN A 194 -11.69 10.37 20.80
C ASN A 194 -11.06 9.08 21.38
N LEU A 195 -11.83 7.98 21.42
CA LEU A 195 -11.42 6.70 22.04
C LEU A 195 -10.21 6.02 21.38
N TYR A 196 -9.82 6.52 20.21
CA TYR A 196 -8.70 6.03 19.38
C TYR A 196 -7.53 7.02 19.29
N GLY A 197 -7.62 8.19 19.92
CA GLY A 197 -6.55 9.19 19.87
C GLY A 197 -6.28 9.69 18.44
N ASP A 198 -7.34 9.97 17.69
CA ASP A 198 -7.28 10.53 16.33
C ASP A 198 -6.96 12.04 16.37
N LEU A 199 -7.29 12.73 17.47
CA LEU A 199 -7.04 14.16 17.68
C LEU A 199 -6.20 14.44 18.94
N PRO A 200 -5.38 15.50 18.95
CA PRO A 200 -4.43 15.79 20.04
C PRO A 200 -5.07 16.32 21.32
N LEU A 201 -6.10 17.15 21.19
CA LEU A 201 -6.71 17.88 22.29
C LEU A 201 -8.16 17.45 22.45
N ALA A 202 -8.62 17.31 23.69
CA ALA A 202 -10.03 17.14 23.99
C ALA A 202 -10.77 18.45 23.72
N LEU A 203 -11.95 18.37 23.08
CA LEU A 203 -12.80 19.55 22.89
C LEU A 203 -13.44 19.98 24.22
N GLY A 204 -14.05 19.03 24.94
CA GLY A 204 -14.53 19.22 26.31
C GLY A 204 -15.65 20.25 26.48
N LYS A 205 -16.40 20.57 25.43
CA LYS A 205 -17.55 21.49 25.50
C LYS A 205 -18.74 20.82 26.15
N THR A 206 -19.01 19.57 25.79
CA THR A 206 -20.09 18.79 26.38
C THR A 206 -19.68 17.33 26.57
N LYS A 207 -20.43 16.60 27.40
CA LYS A 207 -20.25 15.14 27.53
C LYS A 207 -20.62 14.36 26.25
N TRP A 208 -21.26 15.03 25.29
CA TRP A 208 -21.71 14.43 24.04
C TRP A 208 -20.73 14.69 22.90
N ASP A 209 -19.61 15.39 23.14
CA ASP A 209 -18.62 15.66 22.11
C ASP A 209 -18.02 14.36 21.60
N PHE A 210 -17.90 14.24 20.28
CA PHE A 210 -17.38 13.04 19.64
C PHE A 210 -16.50 13.39 18.45
N VAL A 211 -15.66 12.43 18.05
CA VAL A 211 -14.81 12.52 16.87
C VAL A 211 -15.51 11.86 15.70
N LEU A 212 -15.47 12.55 14.57
CA LEU A 212 -15.88 12.06 13.27
C LEU A 212 -14.63 11.86 12.40
N GLN A 213 -14.44 10.66 11.85
CA GLN A 213 -13.27 10.30 11.04
C GLN A 213 -13.68 9.87 9.64
N SER A 214 -13.01 10.36 8.61
CA SER A 214 -13.22 9.94 7.23
C SER A 214 -11.96 10.15 6.41
N ALA A 215 -11.58 9.12 5.64
CA ALA A 215 -10.25 9.04 5.02
C ALA A 215 -9.14 9.31 6.05
N GLU A 216 -8.23 10.25 5.76
CA GLU A 216 -7.13 10.67 6.63
C GLU A 216 -7.53 11.77 7.63
N GLY A 217 -8.76 12.30 7.55
CA GLY A 217 -9.22 13.41 8.37
C GLY A 217 -9.97 12.97 9.63
N ALA A 218 -9.82 13.75 10.70
CA ALA A 218 -10.63 13.65 11.90
C ALA A 218 -11.05 15.06 12.36
N LEU A 219 -12.27 15.19 12.86
CA LEU A 219 -12.80 16.44 13.42
C LEU A 219 -13.62 16.16 14.67
N TRP A 220 -13.61 17.09 15.61
CA TRP A 220 -14.57 17.09 16.70
C TRP A 220 -15.94 17.56 16.21
N VAL A 221 -16.99 17.02 16.82
CA VAL A 221 -18.38 17.42 16.67
C VAL A 221 -18.97 17.68 18.06
N THR A 222 -19.67 18.81 18.19
CA THR A 222 -20.38 19.25 19.40
C THR A 222 -21.79 19.73 19.04
N GLY A 223 -22.60 20.14 20.01
CA GLY A 223 -23.91 20.77 19.79
C GLY A 223 -25.07 19.78 19.64
N VAL A 224 -24.78 18.54 19.26
CA VAL A 224 -25.78 17.45 19.17
C VAL A 224 -25.40 16.27 20.04
N ARG A 225 -26.42 15.58 20.57
CA ARG A 225 -26.25 14.21 21.07
C ARG A 225 -26.26 13.26 19.86
N PRO A 226 -25.33 12.29 19.75
CA PRO A 226 -25.27 11.36 18.62
C PRO A 226 -26.38 10.29 18.69
N ARG A 227 -27.63 10.74 18.63
CA ARG A 227 -28.85 9.93 18.63
C ARG A 227 -29.78 10.40 17.52
N GLY A 228 -30.64 9.50 17.06
CA GLY A 228 -31.66 9.82 16.06
C GLY A 228 -32.55 8.62 15.77
N LYS A 229 -33.26 8.67 14.65
CA LYS A 229 -34.13 7.56 14.23
C LYS A 229 -33.29 6.32 13.93
N GLY A 230 -33.44 5.27 14.75
CA GLY A 230 -32.77 3.99 14.55
C GLY A 230 -31.35 3.90 15.12
N PHE A 231 -30.89 4.88 15.93
CA PHE A 231 -29.61 4.82 16.61
C PHE A 231 -29.54 5.69 17.88
N ASP A 232 -28.76 5.25 18.85
CA ASP A 232 -28.33 6.02 20.02
C ASP A 232 -26.89 5.58 20.30
N LEU A 233 -25.92 6.43 19.97
CA LEU A 233 -24.50 6.12 20.12
C LEU A 233 -23.99 6.78 21.39
N ASP A 234 -23.20 6.05 22.17
CA ASP A 234 -22.58 6.57 23.37
C ASP A 234 -21.11 6.93 23.08
N PRO A 235 -20.71 8.22 23.20
CA PRO A 235 -19.32 8.62 22.97
C PRO A 235 -18.31 7.88 23.85
N SER A 236 -18.71 7.38 25.02
CA SER A 236 -17.82 6.66 25.92
C SER A 236 -17.64 5.17 25.56
N LYS A 237 -18.46 4.62 24.66
CA LYS A 237 -18.48 3.18 24.37
C LYS A 237 -17.83 2.86 23.04
N ARG A 238 -16.77 2.05 23.08
CA ARG A 238 -16.10 1.53 21.88
C ARG A 238 -17.03 0.72 20.97
N VAL A 239 -18.00 0.00 21.53
CA VAL A 239 -18.97 -0.81 20.75
C VAL A 239 -19.85 0.03 19.82
N ASP A 240 -20.04 1.31 20.11
CA ASP A 240 -20.86 2.21 19.30
C ASP A 240 -20.06 2.91 18.19
N THR A 241 -18.74 2.71 18.15
CA THR A 241 -17.85 3.29 17.15
C THR A 241 -17.90 2.56 15.81
N GLY A 242 -17.41 3.22 14.75
CA GLY A 242 -17.37 2.67 13.39
C GLY A 242 -18.65 2.85 12.59
N ARG A 243 -19.76 3.26 13.21
CA ARG A 243 -20.99 3.62 12.48
C ARG A 243 -20.78 4.88 11.66
N TRP A 244 -21.31 4.89 10.44
CA TRP A 244 -21.29 6.04 9.57
C TRP A 244 -22.45 6.97 9.91
N VAL A 245 -22.11 8.24 10.13
CA VAL A 245 -23.07 9.29 10.42
C VAL A 245 -22.83 10.49 9.50
N GLU A 246 -23.92 11.14 9.13
CA GLU A 246 -23.94 12.42 8.46
C GLU A 246 -24.17 13.50 9.51
N VAL A 247 -23.34 14.54 9.50
CA VAL A 247 -23.40 15.67 10.42
C VAL A 247 -23.54 16.94 9.61
N THR A 248 -24.52 17.77 9.98
CA THR A 248 -24.69 19.13 9.46
C THR A 248 -24.41 20.13 10.59
N GLY A 249 -23.65 21.18 10.29
CA GLY A 249 -23.33 22.22 11.27
C GLY A 249 -22.37 23.27 10.76
N LEU A 250 -22.07 24.24 11.62
CA LEU A 250 -21.10 25.30 11.34
C LEU A 250 -19.69 24.84 11.73
N VAL A 251 -18.71 25.01 10.84
CA VAL A 251 -17.31 24.81 11.21
C VAL A 251 -16.84 25.98 12.08
N ARG A 252 -16.26 25.66 13.22
CA ARG A 252 -15.74 26.62 14.19
C ARG A 252 -14.31 26.27 14.56
N ARG A 253 -13.61 27.25 15.13
CA ARG A 253 -12.22 27.12 15.54
C ARG A 253 -12.03 27.69 16.94
N GLN A 254 -11.28 26.97 17.78
CA GLN A 254 -10.86 27.41 19.10
C GLN A 254 -9.36 27.10 19.25
N GLY A 255 -8.53 28.13 19.11
CA GLY A 255 -7.08 27.96 18.97
C GLY A 255 -6.74 27.07 17.77
N VAL A 256 -5.95 26.02 18.00
CA VAL A 256 -5.55 25.04 16.98
C VAL A 256 -6.58 23.92 16.73
N THR A 257 -7.71 23.94 17.45
CA THR A 257 -8.75 22.92 17.35
C THR A 257 -9.88 23.38 16.44
N THR A 258 -10.08 22.65 15.34
CA THR A 258 -11.23 22.80 14.44
C THR A 258 -12.31 21.78 14.80
N TYR A 259 -13.56 22.23 14.85
CA TYR A 259 -14.70 21.38 15.19
C TYR A 259 -15.96 21.81 14.43
N ILE A 260 -16.95 20.93 14.37
CA ILE A 260 -18.28 21.24 13.83
C ILE A 260 -19.23 21.47 15.01
N ASP A 261 -19.81 22.66 15.07
CA ASP A 261 -20.95 22.97 15.93
C ASP A 261 -22.21 22.50 15.20
N ALA A 262 -22.62 21.26 15.51
CA ALA A 262 -23.64 20.57 14.77
C ALA A 262 -25.05 21.03 15.13
N SER A 263 -25.90 21.11 14.12
CA SER A 263 -27.34 21.34 14.22
C SER A 263 -28.14 20.06 13.97
N ALA A 264 -27.57 19.11 13.21
CA ALA A 264 -28.24 17.84 12.90
C ALA A 264 -27.24 16.67 12.77
N ILE A 265 -27.73 15.46 13.06
CA ILE A 265 -27.04 14.20 12.85
C ILE A 265 -28.01 13.11 12.37
N GLY A 266 -27.56 12.27 11.44
CA GLY A 266 -28.30 11.11 10.95
C GLY A 266 -27.38 9.93 10.62
N LEU A 267 -27.96 8.73 10.49
CA LEU A 267 -27.22 7.59 9.93
C LEU A 267 -26.93 7.83 8.46
N ALA A 268 -25.75 7.40 8.03
CA ALA A 268 -25.33 7.45 6.65
C ALA A 268 -24.71 6.12 6.22
N ASN A 269 -24.53 5.96 4.92
CA ASN A 269 -23.69 4.91 4.37
C ASN A 269 -22.25 5.43 4.26
N ALA A 270 -21.29 4.50 4.20
CA ALA A 270 -19.92 4.85 3.85
C ALA A 270 -19.92 5.63 2.52
N PRO A 271 -19.20 6.75 2.42
CA PRO A 271 -18.96 7.39 1.13
C PRO A 271 -18.37 6.37 0.18
N ALA A 272 -18.78 6.41 -1.10
CA ALA A 272 -18.07 5.70 -2.14
C ALA A 272 -16.63 6.25 -2.17
N GLU A 273 -15.70 5.49 -1.58
CA GLU A 273 -14.30 5.82 -1.58
C GLU A 273 -13.86 5.77 -3.04
N THR A 274 -13.80 6.93 -3.69
CA THR A 274 -13.06 7.03 -4.94
C THR A 274 -11.62 6.84 -4.51
N ALA A 275 -11.13 5.60 -4.60
CA ALA A 275 -9.74 5.32 -4.38
C ALA A 275 -8.99 6.36 -5.23
N VAL A 276 -8.26 7.25 -4.56
CA VAL A 276 -7.15 7.91 -5.24
C VAL A 276 -6.24 6.75 -5.52
N GLU A 277 -6.38 6.19 -6.73
CA GLU A 277 -5.42 5.30 -7.33
C GLU A 277 -4.13 6.10 -7.26
N VAL A 278 -3.33 5.83 -6.23
CA VAL A 278 -1.93 6.16 -6.26
C VAL A 278 -1.48 5.30 -7.42
N VAL A 279 -1.41 5.94 -8.59
CA VAL A 279 -0.56 5.48 -9.67
C VAL A 279 0.79 5.38 -8.99
N VAL A 280 1.12 4.18 -8.53
CA VAL A 280 2.51 3.82 -8.23
C VAL A 280 3.20 4.24 -9.51
N PRO A 281 4.08 5.26 -9.48
CA PRO A 281 4.79 5.64 -10.70
C PRO A 281 5.34 4.33 -11.28
N GLU A 282 5.00 4.03 -12.55
CA GLU A 282 5.56 2.86 -13.23
C GLU A 282 7.05 2.88 -12.90
N GLN A 283 7.54 1.85 -12.20
CA GLN A 283 8.95 1.77 -11.87
C GLN A 283 9.72 2.06 -13.16
N PRO A 284 10.72 2.95 -13.16
CA PRO A 284 11.46 3.27 -14.37
C PRO A 284 11.87 1.95 -15.01
N ARG A 285 11.35 1.67 -16.21
CA ARG A 285 11.57 0.39 -16.88
C ARG A 285 13.08 0.19 -16.96
N GLN A 286 13.60 -0.78 -16.22
CA GLN A 286 15.02 -1.05 -16.20
C GLN A 286 15.44 -1.53 -17.60
N PRO A 287 16.73 -1.36 -17.99
CA PRO A 287 17.22 -1.85 -19.27
C PRO A 287 16.87 -3.34 -19.48
N PRO A 288 16.64 -3.77 -20.73
CA PRO A 288 16.45 -5.18 -21.03
C PRO A 288 17.61 -6.03 -20.49
N PRO A 289 17.34 -7.25 -19.99
CA PRO A 289 18.41 -8.13 -19.57
C PRO A 289 19.29 -8.49 -20.79
N GLU A 290 20.60 -8.61 -20.54
CA GLU A 290 21.59 -8.98 -21.56
C GLU A 290 22.48 -10.11 -21.01
N VAL A 291 22.99 -10.98 -21.88
CA VAL A 291 24.02 -11.96 -21.50
C VAL A 291 25.36 -11.23 -21.39
N ILE A 292 25.94 -11.20 -20.19
CA ILE A 292 27.21 -10.51 -19.92
C ILE A 292 28.39 -11.47 -19.81
N PHE A 293 28.13 -12.74 -19.55
CA PHE A 293 29.17 -13.75 -19.39
C PHE A 293 28.65 -15.14 -19.74
N SER A 294 29.53 -15.96 -20.32
CA SER A 294 29.30 -17.39 -20.53
C SER A 294 30.58 -18.18 -20.24
N ALA A 295 30.42 -19.39 -19.72
CA ALA A 295 31.47 -20.38 -19.59
C ALA A 295 30.90 -21.74 -20.00
N PRO A 296 31.40 -22.41 -21.05
CA PRO A 296 32.47 -21.97 -21.96
C PRO A 296 32.18 -20.65 -22.69
N VAL A 297 33.22 -20.01 -23.21
CA VAL A 297 33.10 -18.78 -24.02
C VAL A 297 32.82 -19.11 -25.49
N GLN A 298 32.49 -18.09 -26.28
CA GLN A 298 32.24 -18.25 -27.71
C GLN A 298 33.48 -18.79 -28.44
N ASP A 299 33.25 -19.83 -29.24
CA ASP A 299 34.23 -20.58 -30.03
C ASP A 299 35.37 -21.20 -29.22
N ASP A 300 35.12 -21.45 -27.93
CA ASP A 300 36.05 -22.14 -27.05
C ASP A 300 36.37 -23.55 -27.58
N ARG A 301 37.60 -24.01 -27.36
CA ARG A 301 38.11 -25.28 -27.89
C ARG A 301 38.61 -26.16 -26.76
N ASP A 302 38.59 -27.47 -27.00
CA ASP A 302 39.05 -28.47 -26.04
C ASP A 302 38.30 -28.42 -24.69
N VAL A 303 37.03 -28.00 -24.71
CA VAL A 303 36.18 -27.93 -23.52
C VAL A 303 35.98 -29.33 -22.94
N GLU A 304 36.22 -29.49 -21.64
CA GLU A 304 35.99 -30.77 -20.98
C GLU A 304 34.52 -31.22 -21.09
N ARG A 305 34.32 -32.48 -21.48
CA ARG A 305 33.03 -33.05 -21.92
C ARG A 305 31.95 -33.08 -20.84
N GLY A 306 32.33 -33.00 -19.57
CA GLY A 306 31.42 -32.95 -18.42
C GLY A 306 31.18 -31.55 -17.86
N THR A 307 31.79 -30.52 -18.45
CA THR A 307 31.72 -29.14 -17.93
C THR A 307 30.30 -28.58 -18.06
N PRO A 308 29.71 -28.05 -16.97
CA PRO A 308 28.42 -27.38 -17.07
C PRO A 308 28.56 -26.08 -17.85
N VAL A 309 27.54 -25.73 -18.64
CA VAL A 309 27.48 -24.42 -19.30
C VAL A 309 26.82 -23.43 -18.34
N ARG A 310 27.51 -22.33 -18.04
CA ARG A 310 27.01 -21.23 -17.23
C ARG A 310 26.82 -20.01 -18.10
N ILE A 311 25.65 -19.38 -18.02
CA ILE A 311 25.32 -18.13 -18.74
C ILE A 311 24.80 -17.14 -17.71
N GLN A 312 25.44 -15.98 -17.61
CA GLN A 312 25.10 -14.94 -16.64
C GLN A 312 24.49 -13.72 -17.33
N PHE A 313 23.45 -13.18 -16.72
CA PHE A 313 22.72 -12.01 -17.18
C PHE A 313 23.13 -10.74 -16.43
N SER A 314 22.89 -9.58 -17.05
CA SER A 314 23.09 -8.25 -16.44
C SER A 314 22.18 -7.99 -15.24
N ARG A 315 21.07 -8.73 -15.12
CA ARG A 315 20.06 -8.63 -14.06
C ARG A 315 19.18 -9.88 -14.04
N ASP A 316 18.29 -9.97 -13.05
CA ASP A 316 17.37 -11.09 -12.90
C ASP A 316 16.43 -11.31 -14.09
N VAL A 317 16.35 -12.56 -14.53
CA VAL A 317 15.33 -13.07 -15.45
C VAL A 317 14.30 -13.91 -14.69
N ASP A 318 13.05 -13.94 -15.15
CA ASP A 318 12.01 -14.80 -14.57
C ASP A 318 12.35 -16.27 -14.86
N PRO A 319 12.67 -17.08 -13.83
CA PRO A 319 13.06 -18.48 -14.00
C PRO A 319 11.99 -19.33 -14.71
N ARG A 320 10.72 -18.91 -14.62
CA ARG A 320 9.59 -19.61 -15.28
C ARG A 320 9.63 -19.47 -16.79
N THR A 321 10.25 -18.40 -17.30
CA THR A 321 10.37 -18.11 -18.73
C THR A 321 11.60 -18.74 -19.37
N VAL A 322 12.57 -19.16 -18.56
CA VAL A 322 13.78 -19.86 -19.02
C VAL A 322 13.48 -21.30 -19.40
N LYS A 323 12.55 -21.94 -18.67
CA LYS A 323 12.16 -23.32 -18.93
C LYS A 323 11.61 -23.46 -20.35
N ASP A 324 12.06 -24.48 -21.07
CA ASP A 324 11.68 -24.78 -22.47
C ASP A 324 12.15 -23.73 -23.51
N ARG A 325 12.92 -22.71 -23.12
CA ARG A 325 13.51 -21.69 -24.02
C ARG A 325 15.04 -21.81 -24.16
N VAL A 326 15.61 -22.90 -23.64
CA VAL A 326 17.03 -23.25 -23.80
C VAL A 326 17.13 -24.49 -24.67
N LEU A 327 17.83 -24.38 -25.79
CA LEU A 327 18.08 -25.49 -26.70
C LEU A 327 19.58 -25.79 -26.75
N VAL A 328 19.94 -27.07 -26.71
CA VAL A 328 21.33 -27.51 -26.87
C VAL A 328 21.41 -28.58 -27.93
N SER A 329 22.33 -28.43 -28.88
CA SER A 329 22.47 -29.32 -30.03
C SER A 329 23.93 -29.45 -30.49
N TYR A 330 24.24 -30.53 -31.20
CA TYR A 330 25.51 -30.63 -31.93
C TYR A 330 25.40 -29.91 -33.28
N VAL A 331 26.44 -29.17 -33.64
CA VAL A 331 26.56 -28.55 -34.96
C VAL A 331 27.08 -29.60 -35.96
N PRO A 332 26.43 -29.78 -37.12
CA PRO A 332 26.93 -30.68 -38.15
C PRO A 332 28.30 -30.23 -38.66
N PRO A 333 29.27 -31.14 -38.84
CA PRO A 333 30.56 -30.79 -39.41
C PRO A 333 30.41 -30.23 -40.83
N ALA A 334 31.18 -29.19 -41.16
CA ALA A 334 31.11 -28.44 -42.42
C ALA A 334 31.34 -29.28 -43.71
N GLY A 335 31.74 -30.55 -43.58
CA GLY A 335 31.93 -31.52 -44.67
C GLY A 335 30.75 -32.45 -44.96
N GLY A 336 29.55 -32.20 -44.41
CA GLY A 336 28.35 -32.99 -44.70
C GLY A 336 28.26 -34.33 -43.95
N GLY A 337 29.09 -34.54 -42.93
CA GLY A 337 28.94 -35.68 -42.01
C GLY A 337 27.69 -35.51 -41.14
N ALA A 338 27.01 -36.61 -40.84
CA ALA A 338 25.88 -36.58 -39.92
C ALA A 338 26.33 -36.13 -38.53
N ALA A 339 25.59 -35.18 -37.92
CA ALA A 339 25.74 -34.89 -36.50
C ALA A 339 25.47 -36.17 -35.68
N PRO A 340 26.08 -36.32 -34.49
CA PRO A 340 25.80 -37.46 -33.62
C PRO A 340 24.29 -37.67 -33.45
N ALA A 341 23.80 -38.88 -33.73
CA ALA A 341 22.39 -39.21 -33.64
C ALA A 341 21.98 -39.37 -32.16
N GLY A 342 21.45 -38.31 -31.56
CA GLY A 342 20.91 -38.33 -30.21
C GLY A 342 20.42 -36.98 -29.72
N VAL A 343 19.28 -36.96 -29.04
CA VAL A 343 18.81 -35.76 -28.31
C VAL A 343 19.67 -35.61 -27.06
N LEU A 344 20.39 -34.50 -26.95
CA LEU A 344 21.14 -34.17 -25.74
C LEU A 344 20.19 -34.05 -24.55
N LYS A 345 20.40 -34.87 -23.52
CA LYS A 345 19.67 -34.78 -22.27
C LYS A 345 20.42 -33.84 -21.33
N PHE A 346 19.77 -32.79 -20.89
CA PHE A 346 20.34 -31.81 -19.96
C PHE A 346 19.28 -31.29 -19.00
N ALA A 347 19.75 -30.76 -17.87
CA ALA A 347 18.95 -30.04 -16.90
C ALA A 347 19.36 -28.58 -16.89
N VAL A 348 18.37 -27.68 -16.83
CA VAL A 348 18.57 -26.24 -16.73
C VAL A 348 18.14 -25.80 -15.33
N THR A 349 19.05 -25.16 -14.62
CA THR A 349 18.77 -24.57 -13.30
C THR A 349 19.07 -23.08 -13.34
N TYR A 350 18.19 -22.26 -12.77
CA TYR A 350 18.45 -20.84 -12.58
C TYR A 350 18.96 -20.60 -11.16
N ASN A 351 20.02 -19.78 -11.05
CA ASN A 351 20.60 -19.35 -9.79
C ASN A 351 20.34 -17.85 -9.61
N ASP A 352 19.37 -17.52 -8.76
CA ASP A 352 18.95 -16.15 -8.46
C ASP A 352 20.13 -15.29 -7.95
N ALA A 353 20.95 -15.82 -7.04
CA ALA A 353 22.05 -15.08 -6.43
C ALA A 353 23.18 -14.73 -7.42
N ALA A 354 23.29 -15.50 -8.51
CA ALA A 354 24.31 -15.30 -9.54
C ALA A 354 23.75 -14.68 -10.82
N HIS A 355 22.44 -14.44 -10.90
CA HIS A 355 21.71 -14.07 -12.12
C HIS A 355 22.12 -14.95 -13.31
N ALA A 356 22.18 -16.27 -13.10
CA ALA A 356 22.77 -17.18 -14.06
C ALA A 356 21.96 -18.45 -14.30
N VAL A 357 21.94 -18.89 -15.55
CA VAL A 357 21.51 -20.23 -15.95
C VAL A 357 22.70 -21.17 -15.92
N GLU A 358 22.50 -22.33 -15.33
CA GLU A 358 23.43 -23.45 -15.34
C GLU A 358 22.79 -24.64 -16.07
N ILE A 359 23.49 -25.14 -17.09
CA ILE A 359 23.09 -26.28 -17.92
C ILE A 359 24.00 -27.46 -17.59
N LYS A 360 23.42 -28.53 -17.06
CA LYS A 360 24.13 -29.77 -16.73
C LYS A 360 23.71 -30.88 -17.66
N PHE A 361 24.67 -31.49 -18.35
CA PHE A 361 24.42 -32.63 -19.22
C PHE A 361 24.26 -33.91 -18.40
N ALA A 362 23.30 -34.75 -18.78
CA ALA A 362 23.05 -36.02 -18.09
C ALA A 362 24.15 -37.05 -18.40
N GLU A 363 24.74 -36.96 -19.58
CA GLU A 363 25.87 -37.78 -20.04
C GLU A 363 26.98 -36.85 -20.56
N PRO A 364 28.26 -37.23 -20.43
CA PRO A 364 29.34 -36.44 -21.00
C PRO A 364 29.13 -36.22 -22.50
N LEU A 365 29.36 -35.00 -22.97
CA LEU A 365 29.24 -34.64 -24.38
C LEU A 365 30.17 -35.51 -25.25
N GLU A 366 29.89 -35.65 -26.54
CA GLU A 366 30.73 -36.40 -27.47
C GLU A 366 32.06 -35.69 -27.69
N ARG A 367 33.13 -36.46 -27.89
CA ARG A 367 34.48 -35.91 -28.08
C ARG A 367 34.62 -35.21 -29.44
N TYR A 368 35.37 -34.10 -29.46
CA TYR A 368 35.67 -33.35 -30.68
C TYR A 368 34.44 -32.91 -31.49
N GLN A 369 33.33 -32.66 -30.80
CA GLN A 369 32.09 -32.19 -31.40
C GLN A 369 31.88 -30.72 -31.07
N GLN A 370 31.32 -30.00 -32.04
CA GLN A 370 30.89 -28.63 -31.83
C GLN A 370 29.48 -28.63 -31.24
N VAL A 371 29.30 -27.96 -30.12
CA VAL A 371 28.03 -27.83 -29.40
C VAL A 371 27.53 -26.41 -29.53
N LYS A 372 26.25 -26.26 -29.82
CA LYS A 372 25.53 -24.98 -29.87
C LYS A 372 24.47 -24.93 -28.78
N VAL A 373 24.48 -23.85 -28.01
CA VAL A 373 23.45 -23.50 -27.02
C VAL A 373 22.71 -22.27 -27.51
N ASP A 374 21.39 -22.33 -27.57
CA ASP A 374 20.52 -21.24 -27.97
C ASP A 374 19.59 -20.84 -26.81
N LEU A 375 19.60 -19.55 -26.49
CA LEU A 375 18.57 -18.89 -25.70
C LEU A 375 17.53 -18.33 -26.67
N LEU A 376 16.35 -18.94 -26.68
CA LEU A 376 15.28 -18.59 -27.61
C LEU A 376 14.56 -17.31 -27.16
N GLU A 377 13.81 -16.71 -28.09
CA GLU A 377 12.90 -15.60 -27.79
C GLU A 377 11.95 -15.96 -26.63
N GLY A 378 11.47 -14.99 -25.87
CA GLY A 378 10.42 -15.18 -24.85
C GLY A 378 10.92 -15.38 -23.42
N ILE A 379 12.24 -15.36 -23.20
CA ILE A 379 12.82 -15.19 -21.86
C ILE A 379 12.65 -13.72 -21.46
N THR A 380 12.14 -13.44 -20.27
CA THR A 380 11.90 -12.07 -19.80
C THR A 380 12.49 -11.81 -18.42
N ALA A 381 12.80 -10.55 -18.13
CA ALA A 381 13.06 -10.06 -16.77
C ALA A 381 11.79 -10.14 -15.89
N LEU A 382 11.98 -9.98 -14.57
CA LEU A 382 10.88 -9.97 -13.60
C LEU A 382 9.86 -8.83 -13.85
N ASP A 383 10.26 -7.78 -14.57
CA ASP A 383 9.43 -6.66 -14.98
C ASP A 383 8.81 -6.84 -16.40
N GLY A 384 8.99 -8.01 -17.01
CA GLY A 384 8.46 -8.34 -18.34
C GLY A 384 9.31 -7.88 -19.51
N GLN A 385 10.47 -7.24 -19.30
CA GLN A 385 11.36 -6.84 -20.41
C GLN A 385 11.98 -8.07 -21.09
N PRO A 386 11.98 -8.18 -22.43
CA PRO A 386 12.48 -9.35 -23.13
C PRO A 386 14.01 -9.40 -23.19
N LEU A 387 14.57 -10.59 -23.00
CA LEU A 387 15.95 -10.93 -23.36
C LEU A 387 16.04 -11.11 -24.88
N LYS A 388 17.05 -10.51 -25.51
CA LYS A 388 17.34 -10.76 -26.93
C LYS A 388 17.80 -12.21 -27.12
N PRO A 389 17.34 -12.93 -28.16
CA PRO A 389 17.85 -14.26 -28.48
C PRO A 389 19.37 -14.25 -28.60
N TRP A 390 20.01 -15.28 -28.08
CA TRP A 390 21.46 -15.36 -27.96
C TRP A 390 21.94 -16.79 -28.17
N SER A 391 23.11 -16.94 -28.80
CA SER A 391 23.69 -18.24 -29.13
C SER A 391 25.13 -18.32 -28.65
N LEU A 392 25.52 -19.51 -28.19
CA LEU A 392 26.89 -19.89 -27.86
C LEU A 392 27.29 -21.10 -28.69
N THR A 393 28.51 -21.12 -29.20
CA THR A 393 29.10 -22.31 -29.79
C THR A 393 30.45 -22.61 -29.16
N PHE A 394 30.75 -23.87 -28.86
CA PHE A 394 32.06 -24.31 -28.38
C PHE A 394 32.38 -25.73 -28.87
N THR A 395 33.64 -26.16 -28.75
CA THR A 395 34.11 -27.47 -29.20
C THR A 395 34.62 -28.29 -28.03
N THR A 396 34.14 -29.52 -27.89
CA THR A 396 34.56 -30.43 -26.83
C THR A 396 35.93 -31.04 -27.10
N GLY A 397 36.69 -31.24 -26.04
CA GLY A 397 37.99 -31.91 -26.04
C GLY A 397 37.90 -33.43 -25.91
N ARG A 398 38.97 -34.01 -25.37
CA ARG A 398 39.15 -35.46 -25.14
C ARG A 398 38.13 -36.05 -24.18
#